data_AF-A0A432JQ47-F1
#
_entry.id   AF-A0A432JQ47-F1
#
_cell.length_a   1.000
_cell.length_b   1.000
_cell.length_c   1.000
_cell.angle_alpha   90.00
_cell.angle_beta   90.00
_cell.angle_gamma   90.00
#
_symmetry.space_group_name_H-M   'P 1'
#
loop_
_entity.id
_entity.type
_entity.pdbx_description
1 polymer ?
#
loop_
_entity_poly.entity_id
_entity_poly.type
_entity_poly.pdbx_seq_one_letter_code
_entity_poly.pdbx_strand_id
1 'polypeptide(L)' 'MKNIYDSSGKLIKHGNFAGSEYKMTPELVPGLYFVRYKDMEGKPAFVKIIKL' A
#
# COMPACT_ATOMS: atom_id res chain seq x y z
N MET A 1 -2.75 9.83 -5.66
CA MET A 1 -1.46 9.11 -5.76
C MET A 1 -1.37 8.19 -4.56
N LYS A 2 -1.33 6.86 -4.74
CA LYS A 2 -1.22 5.93 -3.60
C LYS A 2 0.11 5.17 -3.74
N ASN A 3 0.83 4.95 -2.65
CA ASN A 3 2.18 4.38 -2.63
C ASN A 3 2.28 3.26 -1.58
N ILE A 4 3.12 2.25 -1.82
CA ILE A 4 3.34 1.14 -0.89
C ILE A 4 4.75 1.21 -0.33
N TYR A 5 4.88 1.06 0.98
CA TYR A 5 6.14 1.08 1.71
C TYR A 5 6.30 -0.18 2.55
N ASP A 6 7.53 -0.64 2.74
CA ASP A 6 7.85 -1.66 3.74
C ASP A 6 7.91 -1.08 5.16
N SER A 7 8.19 -1.94 6.15
CA SER A 7 8.32 -1.56 7.55
C SER A 7 9.51 -0.64 7.85
N SER A 8 10.52 -0.58 6.98
CA SER A 8 11.65 0.35 7.08
C SER A 8 11.33 1.74 6.50
N GLY A 9 10.17 1.89 5.86
CA GLY A 9 9.78 3.12 5.16
C GLY A 9 10.32 3.22 3.74
N LYS A 10 10.94 2.15 3.20
CA LYS A 10 11.39 2.10 1.82
C LYS A 10 10.18 1.96 0.89
N LEU A 11 10.15 2.79 -0.15
CA LEU A 11 9.13 2.71 -1.19
C LEU A 11 9.31 1.42 -1.99
N ILE A 12 8.28 0.57 -2.01
CA ILE A 12 8.25 -0.67 -2.79
C ILE A 12 7.68 -0.39 -4.19
N LYS A 13 6.62 0.43 -4.27
CA LYS A 13 5.91 0.65 -5.55
C LYS A 13 5.13 1.96 -5.58
N HIS A 14 5.18 2.62 -6.74
CA HIS A 14 4.27 3.69 -7.12
C HIS A 14 2.95 3.13 -7.63
N GLY A 15 1.84 3.61 -7.09
CA GLY A 15 0.53 3.06 -7.39
C GLY A 15 -0.33 3.94 -8.29
N ASN A 16 -0.46 3.53 -9.55
CA ASN A 16 -1.62 3.86 -10.39
C ASN A 16 -2.74 2.85 -10.10
N PHE A 17 -3.34 2.95 -8.92
CA PHE A 17 -4.45 2.08 -8.52
C PHE A 17 -5.75 2.59 -9.14
N ALA A 18 -6.18 1.97 -10.25
CA ALA A 18 -7.50 2.19 -10.82
C ALA A 18 -8.52 1.23 -10.18
N GLY A 19 -9.69 1.74 -9.77
CA GLY A 19 -10.80 0.95 -9.22
C GLY A 19 -10.91 0.90 -7.68
N SER A 20 -12.03 0.36 -7.21
CA SER A 20 -12.34 0.11 -5.79
C SER A 20 -11.52 -1.04 -5.20
N GLU A 21 -11.02 -1.93 -6.04
CA GLU A 21 -10.24 -3.11 -5.65
C GLU A 21 -9.05 -3.27 -6.61
N TYR A 22 -7.84 -3.38 -6.07
CA TYR A 22 -6.63 -3.68 -6.85
C TYR A 22 -5.96 -4.90 -6.25
N LYS A 23 -6.03 -6.03 -6.97
CA LYS A 23 -5.33 -7.26 -6.61
C LYS A 23 -3.88 -7.14 -7.06
N MET A 24 -3.00 -6.85 -6.12
CA MET A 24 -1.57 -6.97 -6.34
C MET A 24 -1.16 -8.38 -5.92
N THR A 25 -0.53 -9.13 -6.83
CA THR A 25 0.27 -10.33 -6.52
C THR A 25 1.75 -9.96 -6.56
N PRO A 26 2.26 -9.23 -5.57
CA PRO A 26 3.70 -9.15 -5.41
C PRO A 26 4.20 -10.44 -4.73
N GLU A 27 5.37 -10.91 -5.13
CA GLU A 27 6.21 -11.79 -4.30
C GLU A 27 6.70 -10.99 -3.06
N LEU A 28 5.78 -10.57 -2.21
CA LEU A 28 6.15 -10.03 -0.91
C LEU A 28 6.63 -11.20 -0.07
N VAL A 29 7.82 -11.07 0.48
CA VAL A 29 8.24 -11.93 1.58
C VAL A 29 7.28 -11.75 2.77
N PRO A 30 7.14 -12.75 3.66
CA PRO A 30 6.44 -12.56 4.92
C PRO A 30 6.97 -11.33 5.66
N GLY A 31 6.07 -10.50 6.18
CA GLY A 31 6.46 -9.21 6.73
C GLY A 31 5.31 -8.22 6.93
N LEU A 32 5.70 -7.05 7.42
CA LEU A 32 4.82 -5.94 7.72
C LEU A 32 4.90 -4.86 6.64
N TYR A 33 3.74 -4.45 6.12
CA TYR A 33 3.63 -3.48 5.04
C TYR A 33 2.61 -2.40 5.35
N PHE A 34 2.81 -1.22 4.75
CA PHE A 34 1.91 -0.08 4.85
C PHE A 34 1.53 0.43 3.47
N VAL A 35 0.22 0.52 3.22
CA VAL A 35 -0.32 1.16 2.01
C VAL A 35 -0.79 2.54 2.39
N ARG A 36 -0.20 3.59 1.78
CA ARG A 36 -0.61 5.00 2.00
C ARG A 36 -1.45 5.48 0.84
N TYR A 37 -2.59 6.09 1.13
CA TYR A 37 -3.54 6.60 0.15
C TYR A 37 -4.22 7.88 0.64
N LYS A 38 -4.99 8.54 -0.25
CA LYS A 38 -5.92 9.60 0.15
C LYS A 38 -7.31 9.00 0.24
N ASP A 39 -8.03 9.27 1.33
CA ASP A 39 -9.42 8.85 1.51
C ASP A 39 -10.39 9.65 0.62
N MET A 40 -11.70 9.40 0.77
CA MET A 40 -12.73 10.09 -0.01
C MET A 40 -12.82 11.59 0.26
N GLU A 41 -12.29 12.06 1.40
CA GLU A 41 -12.19 13.48 1.75
C GLU A 41 -10.84 14.09 1.33
N GLY A 42 -9.97 13.29 0.69
CA GLY A 42 -8.64 13.71 0.27
C GLY A 42 -7.60 13.71 1.39
N LYS A 43 -7.95 13.28 2.61
CA LYS A 43 -7.04 13.23 3.77
C LYS A 43 -6.08 12.02 3.65
N PRO A 44 -4.84 12.15 4.12
CA PRO A 44 -3.91 11.03 4.17
C PRO A 44 -4.42 9.92 5.09
N ALA A 45 -4.44 8.69 4.57
CA ALA A 45 -4.80 7.49 5.31
C ALA A 45 -3.83 6.35 5.00
N PHE A 46 -3.81 5.32 5.84
CA PHE A 46 -3.03 4.12 5.57
C PHE A 46 -3.70 2.83 6.07
N VAL A 47 -3.35 1.72 5.42
CA VAL A 47 -3.72 0.36 5.85
C VAL A 47 -2.46 -0.41 6.21
N LYS A 48 -2.52 -1.13 7.34
CA LYS A 48 -1.50 -2.07 7.80
C LYS A 48 -1.78 -3.46 7.23
N ILE A 49 -0.79 -4.08 6.61
CA ILE A 49 -0.90 -5.44 6.05
C ILE A 49 0.17 -6.32 6.69
N ILE A 50 -0.25 -7.47 7.22
CA ILE A 50 0.65 -8.50 7.73
C ILE A 50 0.58 -9.67 6.76
N LYS A 51 1.70 -9.99 6.10
CA LYS A 51 1.83 -11.20 5.30
C LYS A 51 2.54 -12.26 6.14
N LEU A 52 1.85 -13.37 6.36
CA LEU A 52 2.39 -14.57 6.99
C LEU A 52 3.09 -15.45 5.94
#